data_AF-A0A4R7CTL3-F1
#
_entry.id   AF-A0A4R7CTL3-F1
#
_cell.length_a   1.000
_cell.length_b   1.000
_cell.length_c   1.000
_cell.angle_alpha   90.00
_cell.angle_beta   90.00
_cell.angle_gamma   90.00
#
_symmetry.space_group_name_H-M   'P 1'
#
loop_
_entity.id
_entity.type
_entity.pdbx_description
1 polymer ?
#
loop_
_entity_poly.entity_id
_entity_poly.type
_entity_poly.pdbx_seq_one_letter_code
_entity_poly.pdbx_strand_id
1 'polypeptide(L)'
;MISGYGTTAAGDPVIYLNSNEPTIAHVPDIAIVATMLHEAIHAYLLVYDKNDPSAAKLKYPELFTNYQKNERNFNKTHHTIMARDFISDLAKALKSFGEANKYDIDKQVYDDLAWKGLTNGDAEGFNSLSETDKYRINRRILAEQYGIPKDEINIEQVGKALGCK
;
A
#
# COMPACT_ATOMS: atom_id res chain seq x y z
N MET A 1 0.73 -8.61 5.07
CA MET A 1 1.28 -7.78 6.13
C MET A 1 0.18 -6.77 6.33
N ILE A 2 -0.64 -7.01 7.35
CA ILE A 2 -1.65 -6.03 7.74
C ILE A 2 -0.92 -5.04 8.63
N SER A 3 -0.65 -3.87 8.07
CA SER A 3 -0.23 -2.66 8.74
C SER A 3 -1.44 -1.75 8.94
N GLY A 4 -1.26 -0.68 9.69
CA GLY A 4 -2.26 0.36 9.82
C GLY A 4 -1.63 1.68 10.21
N TYR A 5 -2.45 2.72 10.26
CA TYR A 5 -2.04 4.04 10.70
C TYR A 5 -2.93 4.49 11.85
N GLY A 6 -2.45 5.46 12.62
CA GLY A 6 -3.21 6.06 13.69
C GLY A 6 -2.57 7.34 14.17
N THR A 7 -2.91 7.74 15.40
CA THR A 7 -2.31 8.91 16.05
C THR A 7 -1.88 8.61 17.47
N THR A 8 -0.82 9.29 17.93
CA THR A 8 -0.45 9.31 19.35
C THR A 8 -1.52 10.04 20.16
N ALA A 9 -1.45 9.96 21.49
CA ALA A 9 -2.28 10.79 22.37
C ALA A 9 -2.06 12.30 22.17
N ALA A 10 -0.88 12.70 21.66
CA ALA A 10 -0.58 14.08 21.27
C ALA A 10 -1.12 14.45 19.87
N GLY A 11 -1.64 13.47 19.13
CA GLY A 11 -2.20 13.65 17.80
C GLY A 11 -1.18 13.59 16.66
N ASP A 12 0.02 13.05 16.91
CA ASP A 12 1.04 12.83 15.88
C ASP A 12 0.70 11.59 15.07
N PRO A 13 0.90 11.58 13.74
CA PRO A 13 0.67 10.39 12.93
C PRO A 13 1.62 9.26 13.31
N VAL A 14 1.08 8.03 13.40
CA VAL A 14 1.85 6.81 13.68
C VAL A 14 1.56 5.79 12.60
N ILE A 15 2.62 5.15 12.11
CA ILE A 15 2.56 3.99 11.21
C ILE A 15 2.81 2.74 12.05
N TYR A 16 1.89 1.79 11.98
CA TYR A 16 2.00 0.47 12.61
C TYR A 16 2.33 -0.56 11.55
N LEU A 17 3.51 -1.16 11.65
CA LEU A 17 3.87 -2.32 10.84
C LEU A 17 3.53 -3.59 11.59
N ASN A 18 3.17 -4.64 10.84
CA ASN A 18 2.94 -5.94 11.43
C ASN A 18 4.26 -6.47 12.04
N SER A 19 4.23 -6.85 13.32
CA SER A 19 5.39 -7.41 14.03
C SER A 19 5.28 -8.93 14.25
N ASN A 20 4.29 -9.59 13.67
CA ASN A 20 4.12 -11.04 13.78
C ASN A 20 5.22 -11.74 12.97
N GLU A 21 6.19 -12.32 13.67
CA GLU A 21 7.38 -12.96 13.09
C GLU A 21 7.06 -13.96 11.96
N PRO A 22 6.16 -14.96 12.14
CA PRO A 22 5.74 -15.84 11.04
C PRO A 22 5.24 -15.11 9.79
N THR A 23 4.62 -13.93 9.97
CA THR A 23 4.04 -13.12 8.89
C THR A 23 5.08 -12.26 8.18
N ILE A 24 6.23 -11.97 8.81
CA ILE A 24 7.25 -11.06 8.26
C ILE A 24 8.55 -11.76 7.86
N ALA A 25 8.88 -12.91 8.46
CA ALA A 25 10.14 -13.62 8.23
C ALA A 25 10.36 -14.04 6.77
N HIS A 26 9.26 -14.28 6.03
CA HIS A 26 9.27 -14.73 4.64
C HIS A 26 8.84 -13.66 3.64
N VAL A 27 8.64 -12.41 4.11
CA VAL A 27 8.26 -11.30 3.24
C VAL A 27 9.54 -10.65 2.72
N PRO A 28 9.67 -10.44 1.40
CA PRO A 28 10.82 -9.76 0.86
C PRO A 28 10.77 -8.26 1.19
N ASP A 29 11.94 -7.68 1.33
CA ASP A 29 12.14 -6.27 1.64
C ASP A 29 11.29 -5.31 0.80
N ILE A 30 11.20 -5.53 -0.51
CA ILE A 30 10.40 -4.68 -1.42
C ILE A 30 8.90 -4.69 -1.08
N ALA A 31 8.36 -5.81 -0.60
CA ALA A 31 6.97 -5.90 -0.18
C ALA A 31 6.71 -5.21 1.17
N ILE A 32 7.74 -5.14 2.03
CA ILE A 32 7.72 -4.33 3.25
C ILE A 32 7.77 -2.84 2.89
N VAL A 33 8.62 -2.45 1.94
CA VAL A 33 8.67 -1.08 1.44
C VAL A 33 7.34 -0.66 0.84
N ALA A 34 6.68 -1.51 0.05
CA ALA A 34 5.34 -1.24 -0.47
C ALA A 34 4.33 -0.96 0.67
N THR A 35 4.42 -1.73 1.75
CA THR A 35 3.59 -1.54 2.94
C THR A 35 3.91 -0.22 3.64
N MET A 36 5.19 0.10 3.84
CA MET A 36 5.62 1.36 4.46
C MET A 36 5.15 2.58 3.66
N LEU A 37 5.26 2.54 2.34
CA LEU A 37 4.83 3.64 1.47
C LEU A 37 3.31 3.81 1.51
N HIS A 38 2.54 2.71 1.51
CA HIS A 38 1.09 2.75 1.67
C HIS A 38 0.67 3.45 2.96
N GLU A 39 1.23 3.04 4.11
CA GLU A 39 0.92 3.67 5.40
C GLU A 39 1.42 5.11 5.51
N ALA A 40 2.54 5.44 4.86
CA ALA A 40 3.04 6.81 4.81
C ALA A 40 2.06 7.75 4.08
N ILE A 41 1.38 7.28 3.03
CA ILE A 41 0.36 8.09 2.35
C ILE A 41 -0.87 8.27 3.23
N HIS A 42 -1.30 7.21 3.94
CA HIS A 42 -2.36 7.36 4.96
C HIS A 42 -2.04 8.44 5.99
N ALA A 43 -0.84 8.40 6.56
CA ALA A 43 -0.36 9.39 7.51
C ALA A 43 -0.30 10.80 6.90
N TYR A 44 0.18 10.92 5.67
CA TYR A 44 0.20 12.20 4.94
C TYR A 44 -1.20 12.78 4.76
N LEU A 45 -2.17 11.99 4.28
CA LEU A 45 -3.54 12.46 4.06
C LEU A 45 -4.20 12.90 5.36
N LEU A 46 -3.97 12.15 6.45
CA LEU A 46 -4.47 12.50 7.77
C LEU A 46 -3.90 13.83 8.28
N VAL A 47 -2.59 14.04 8.14
CA VAL A 47 -1.93 15.29 8.57
C VAL A 47 -2.34 16.46 7.68
N TYR A 48 -2.48 16.22 6.37
CA TYR A 48 -2.87 17.24 5.40
C TYR A 48 -4.28 17.77 5.71
N ASP A 49 -5.24 16.88 5.95
CA ASP A 49 -6.61 17.25 6.34
C ASP A 49 -6.64 17.99 7.69
N LYS A 50 -5.84 17.55 8.67
CA LYS A 50 -5.77 18.17 10.01
C LYS A 50 -5.13 19.57 9.98
N ASN A 51 -4.04 19.74 9.25
CA ASN A 51 -3.24 20.97 9.27
C ASN A 51 -3.76 22.05 8.32
N ASP A 52 -4.34 21.65 7.18
CA ASP A 52 -4.96 22.60 6.24
C ASP A 52 -6.27 22.03 5.67
N PRO A 53 -7.35 22.04 6.49
CA PRO A 53 -8.66 21.54 6.05
C PRO A 53 -9.20 22.27 4.82
N SER A 54 -8.80 23.52 4.59
CA SER A 54 -9.28 24.32 3.46
C SER A 54 -8.63 23.87 2.15
N ALA A 55 -7.30 23.70 2.14
CA ALA A 55 -6.60 23.14 0.98
C ALA A 55 -6.92 21.65 0.78
N ALA A 56 -7.13 20.89 1.86
CA ALA A 56 -7.59 19.52 1.79
C ALA A 56 -8.97 19.41 1.15
N LYS A 57 -9.92 20.26 1.53
CA LYS A 57 -11.24 20.33 0.89
C LYS A 57 -11.18 20.68 -0.61
N LEU A 58 -10.26 21.55 -1.02
CA LEU A 58 -10.11 21.92 -2.43
C LEU A 58 -9.51 20.79 -3.27
N LYS A 59 -8.50 20.09 -2.72
CA LYS A 59 -7.77 19.04 -3.44
C LYS A 59 -8.46 17.67 -3.37
N TYR A 60 -9.03 17.35 -2.21
CA TYR A 60 -9.66 16.07 -1.85
C TYR A 60 -10.98 16.33 -1.10
N PRO A 61 -12.03 16.82 -1.78
CA PRO A 61 -13.32 17.14 -1.15
C PRO A 61 -13.96 15.96 -0.39
N GLU A 62 -13.61 14.73 -0.78
CA GLU A 62 -13.98 13.49 -0.11
C GLU A 62 -13.45 13.38 1.34
N LEU A 63 -12.27 13.93 1.65
CA LEU A 63 -11.73 13.98 3.03
C LEU A 63 -12.60 14.86 3.92
N PHE A 64 -12.96 16.04 3.41
CA PHE A 64 -13.79 17.00 4.13
C PHE A 64 -15.19 16.44 4.41
N THR A 65 -15.77 15.69 3.46
CA THR A 65 -17.08 15.05 3.64
C THR A 65 -17.06 14.05 4.79
N ASN A 66 -16.00 13.26 4.92
CA ASN A 66 -15.86 12.30 6.01
C ASN A 66 -15.58 12.97 7.35
N TYR A 67 -14.76 14.03 7.36
CA TYR A 67 -14.54 14.87 8.54
C TYR A 67 -15.86 15.45 9.07
N GLN A 68 -16.69 16.04 8.19
CA GLN A 68 -17.99 16.60 8.57
C GLN A 68 -18.96 15.56 9.14
N LYS A 69 -18.89 14.32 8.68
CA LYS A 69 -19.76 13.22 9.13
C LYS A 69 -19.27 12.56 10.43
N ASN A 70 -18.13 12.98 11.00
CA ASN A 70 -17.45 12.28 12.09
C ASN A 70 -17.21 10.79 11.78
N GLU A 71 -17.02 10.45 10.50
CA GLU A 71 -16.69 9.08 10.12
C GLU A 71 -15.30 8.75 10.67
N ARG A 72 -15.24 7.86 11.67
CA ARG A 72 -13.98 7.43 12.28
C ARG A 72 -13.10 6.61 11.34
N ASN A 73 -13.65 6.14 10.21
CA ASN A 73 -12.96 5.27 9.27
C ASN A 73 -12.72 6.00 7.94
N PHE A 74 -11.54 6.60 7.81
CA PHE A 74 -11.10 7.26 6.57
C PHE A 74 -10.50 6.28 5.55
N ASN A 75 -10.43 4.98 5.85
CA ASN A 75 -9.69 4.02 5.04
C ASN A 75 -10.18 3.97 3.60
N LYS A 76 -11.50 3.87 3.40
CA LYS A 76 -12.07 3.83 2.05
C LYS A 76 -11.73 5.08 1.23
N THR A 77 -11.84 6.25 1.83
CA THR A 77 -11.53 7.53 1.18
C THR A 77 -10.04 7.65 0.88
N HIS A 78 -9.18 7.31 1.85
CA HIS A 78 -7.74 7.28 1.64
C HIS A 78 -7.33 6.30 0.54
N HIS A 79 -7.88 5.09 0.52
CA HIS A 79 -7.62 4.08 -0.51
C HIS A 79 -8.06 4.56 -1.89
N THR A 80 -9.20 5.26 -1.97
CA THR A 80 -9.69 5.85 -3.22
C THR A 80 -8.74 6.95 -3.74
N ILE A 81 -8.31 7.87 -2.87
CA ILE A 81 -7.33 8.91 -3.22
C ILE A 81 -6.00 8.28 -3.64
N MET A 82 -5.53 7.26 -2.91
CA MET A 82 -4.30 6.55 -3.24
C MET A 82 -4.34 5.91 -4.63
N ALA A 83 -5.43 5.19 -4.92
CA ALA A 83 -5.61 4.55 -6.22
C ALA A 83 -5.67 5.58 -7.37
N ARG A 84 -6.27 6.75 -7.15
CA ARG A 84 -6.40 7.81 -8.16
C ARG A 84 -5.09 8.57 -8.38
N ASP A 85 -4.46 9.02 -7.30
CA ASP A 85 -3.43 10.08 -7.36
C ASP A 85 -2.02 9.58 -7.05
N PHE A 86 -1.88 8.47 -6.30
CA PHE A 86 -0.59 8.03 -5.78
C PHE A 86 -0.09 6.71 -6.35
N ILE A 87 -0.92 5.94 -7.05
CA ILE A 87 -0.53 4.60 -7.53
C ILE A 87 0.69 4.65 -8.46
N SER A 88 0.79 5.66 -9.32
CA SER A 88 1.95 5.84 -10.20
C SER A 88 3.20 6.21 -9.41
N ASP A 89 3.07 7.03 -8.39
CA ASP A 89 4.19 7.47 -7.57
C ASP A 89 4.68 6.37 -6.63
N LEU A 90 3.77 5.53 -6.13
CA LEU A 90 4.09 4.28 -5.42
C LEU A 90 4.91 3.35 -6.32
N ALA A 91 4.47 3.10 -7.55
CA ALA A 91 5.21 2.26 -8.50
C ALA A 91 6.61 2.81 -8.79
N LYS A 92 6.75 4.13 -8.98
CA LYS A 92 8.06 4.80 -9.18
C LYS A 92 8.96 4.69 -7.95
N ALA A 93 8.42 4.87 -6.75
CA ALA A 93 9.17 4.76 -5.51
C ALA A 93 9.68 3.33 -5.29
N LEU A 94 8.83 2.33 -5.53
CA LEU A 94 9.22 0.92 -5.49
C LEU A 94 10.29 0.57 -6.52
N LYS A 95 10.13 1.08 -7.75
CA LYS A 95 11.15 0.93 -8.79
C LYS A 95 12.49 1.54 -8.37
N SER A 96 12.47 2.76 -7.83
CA SER A 96 13.67 3.44 -7.34
C SER A 96 14.37 2.64 -6.24
N PHE A 97 13.59 2.05 -5.31
CA PHE A 97 14.13 1.15 -4.29
C PHE A 97 14.76 -0.11 -4.91
N GLY A 98 14.08 -0.74 -5.86
CA GLY A 98 14.60 -1.94 -6.54
C GLY A 98 15.89 -1.66 -7.31
N GLU A 99 15.94 -0.57 -8.08
CA GLU A 99 17.14 -0.13 -8.81
C GLU A 99 18.31 0.17 -7.86
N ALA A 100 18.06 0.87 -6.75
CA ALA A 100 19.07 1.14 -5.72
C ALA A 100 19.62 -0.15 -5.09
N ASN A 101 18.80 -1.20 -5.00
CA ASN A 101 19.19 -2.52 -4.50
C ASN A 101 19.65 -3.49 -5.59
N LYS A 102 19.76 -3.02 -6.84
CA LYS A 102 20.19 -3.80 -8.02
C LYS A 102 19.27 -4.98 -8.34
N TYR A 103 17.98 -4.84 -8.11
CA TYR A 103 16.99 -5.83 -8.50
C TYR A 103 16.68 -5.73 -9.98
N ASP A 104 16.77 -6.87 -10.67
CA ASP A 104 16.33 -7.03 -12.05
C ASP A 104 14.88 -7.53 -12.04
N ILE A 105 13.95 -6.59 -12.04
CA ILE A 105 12.51 -6.84 -11.90
C ILE A 105 11.80 -6.10 -13.02
N ASP A 106 10.88 -6.78 -13.70
CA ASP A 106 10.07 -6.19 -14.75
C ASP A 106 9.20 -5.04 -14.21
N LYS A 107 8.97 -4.01 -15.04
CA LYS A 107 8.16 -2.85 -14.68
C LYS A 107 6.79 -3.25 -14.13
N GLN A 108 6.14 -4.25 -14.73
CA GLN A 108 4.81 -4.72 -14.33
C GLN A 108 4.79 -5.15 -12.86
N VAL A 109 5.87 -5.75 -12.35
CA VAL A 109 5.93 -6.18 -10.95
C VAL A 109 5.89 -4.98 -9.99
N TYR A 110 6.57 -3.89 -10.32
CA TYR A 110 6.49 -2.66 -9.51
C TYR A 110 5.11 -2.02 -9.59
N ASP A 111 4.50 -1.99 -10.77
CA ASP A 111 3.13 -1.49 -10.97
C ASP A 111 2.13 -2.31 -10.14
N ASP A 112 2.34 -3.63 -10.04
CA ASP A 112 1.46 -4.54 -9.30
C ASP A 112 1.63 -4.40 -7.80
N LEU A 113 2.88 -4.27 -7.35
CA LEU A 113 3.18 -4.07 -5.94
C LEU A 113 2.67 -2.74 -5.40
N ALA A 114 2.54 -1.73 -6.26
CA ALA A 114 1.93 -0.45 -5.88
C ALA A 114 0.48 -0.60 -5.40
N TRP A 115 -0.23 -1.65 -5.82
CA TRP A 115 -1.60 -1.93 -5.37
C TRP A 115 -1.69 -2.68 -4.03
N LYS A 116 -0.55 -3.04 -3.42
CA LYS A 116 -0.54 -3.71 -2.12
C LYS A 116 -1.27 -2.86 -1.08
N GLY A 117 -2.23 -3.46 -0.38
CA GLY A 117 -3.10 -2.77 0.59
C GLY A 117 -4.38 -2.17 -0.01
N LEU A 118 -4.52 -2.15 -1.34
CA LEU A 118 -5.68 -1.56 -2.05
C LEU A 118 -6.61 -2.62 -2.68
N THR A 119 -6.33 -3.91 -2.47
CA THR A 119 -7.06 -5.00 -3.14
C THR A 119 -8.29 -5.50 -2.40
N ASN A 120 -8.58 -4.98 -1.20
CA ASN A 120 -9.64 -5.44 -0.30
C ASN A 120 -11.05 -4.89 -0.63
N GLY A 121 -11.23 -4.25 -1.79
CA GLY A 121 -12.51 -3.68 -2.23
C GLY A 121 -12.76 -2.24 -1.80
N ASP A 122 -11.91 -1.66 -0.95
CA ASP A 122 -12.05 -0.28 -0.48
C ASP A 122 -11.59 0.76 -1.52
N ALA A 123 -10.73 0.36 -2.46
CA ALA A 123 -10.20 1.23 -3.50
C ALA A 123 -11.04 1.15 -4.78
N GLU A 124 -11.83 2.19 -5.08
CA GLU A 124 -12.67 2.23 -6.29
C GLU A 124 -11.84 2.11 -7.59
N GLY A 125 -10.61 2.66 -7.59
CA GLY A 125 -9.69 2.50 -8.72
C GLY A 125 -9.28 1.04 -8.97
N PHE A 126 -9.05 0.26 -7.91
CA PHE A 126 -8.75 -1.18 -8.05
C PHE A 126 -9.98 -1.95 -8.54
N ASN A 127 -11.16 -1.63 -8.00
CA ASN A 127 -12.42 -2.27 -8.39
C ASN A 127 -12.78 -2.04 -9.87
N SER A 128 -12.28 -0.96 -10.45
CA SER A 128 -12.50 -0.58 -11.84
C SER A 128 -11.54 -1.25 -12.83
N LEU A 129 -10.50 -1.96 -12.34
CA LEU A 129 -9.58 -2.70 -13.19
C LEU A 129 -10.26 -3.91 -13.86
N SER A 130 -9.66 -4.40 -14.95
CA SER A 130 -10.10 -5.65 -15.57
C SER A 130 -9.93 -6.84 -14.63
N GLU A 131 -10.75 -7.88 -14.77
CA GLU A 131 -10.61 -9.09 -13.95
C GLU A 131 -9.24 -9.77 -14.16
N THR A 132 -8.67 -9.66 -15.36
CA THR A 132 -7.30 -10.12 -15.66
C THR A 132 -6.26 -9.37 -14.84
N ASP A 133 -6.36 -8.04 -14.75
CA ASP A 133 -5.43 -7.22 -13.96
C ASP A 133 -5.60 -7.48 -12.46
N LYS A 134 -6.84 -7.53 -11.96
CA LYS A 134 -7.11 -7.85 -10.55
C LYS A 134 -6.54 -9.21 -10.19
N TYR A 135 -6.73 -10.22 -11.04
CA TYR A 135 -6.15 -11.54 -10.84
C TYR A 135 -4.63 -11.46 -10.78
N ARG A 136 -3.98 -10.89 -11.80
CA ARG A 136 -2.51 -10.75 -11.86
C ARG A 136 -1.93 -10.02 -10.64
N ILE A 137 -2.52 -8.88 -10.25
CA ILE A 137 -2.11 -8.08 -9.10
C ILE A 137 -2.26 -8.87 -7.79
N ASN A 138 -3.42 -9.50 -7.58
CA ASN A 138 -3.65 -10.30 -6.37
C ASN A 138 -2.67 -11.46 -6.27
N ARG A 139 -2.38 -12.14 -7.39
CA ARG A 139 -1.40 -13.23 -7.44
C ARG A 139 0.01 -12.75 -7.06
N ARG A 140 0.46 -11.62 -7.63
CA ARG A 140 1.75 -11.00 -7.25
C ARG A 140 1.81 -10.66 -5.76
N ILE A 141 0.78 -10.01 -5.23
CA ILE A 141 0.74 -9.61 -3.82
C ILE A 141 0.75 -10.83 -2.89
N LEU A 142 0.00 -11.88 -3.23
CA LEU A 142 -0.03 -13.13 -2.46
C LEU A 142 1.33 -13.83 -2.48
N ALA A 143 1.98 -13.89 -3.65
CA ALA A 143 3.33 -14.46 -3.78
C ALA A 143 4.33 -13.72 -2.89
N GLU A 144 4.34 -12.38 -2.92
CA GLU A 144 5.23 -11.61 -2.03
C GLU A 144 4.88 -11.77 -0.55
N GLN A 145 3.62 -12.01 -0.22
CA GLN A 145 3.17 -12.05 1.17
C GLN A 145 3.37 -13.40 1.85
N TYR A 146 3.21 -14.49 1.12
CA TYR A 146 3.13 -15.85 1.67
C TYR A 146 4.06 -16.84 0.96
N GLY A 147 4.81 -16.40 -0.04
CA GLY A 147 5.56 -17.29 -0.93
C GLY A 147 4.67 -17.91 -2.01
N ILE A 148 5.23 -18.86 -2.76
CA ILE A 148 4.57 -19.51 -3.90
C ILE A 148 3.26 -20.17 -3.44
N PRO A 149 2.09 -19.75 -3.97
CA PRO A 149 0.85 -20.48 -3.73
C PRO A 149 0.99 -21.89 -4.32
N LYS A 150 0.55 -22.92 -3.58
CA LYS A 150 0.77 -24.36 -3.85
C LYS A 150 0.39 -24.87 -5.26
N ASP A 151 -0.19 -24.04 -6.11
CA ASP A 151 -0.86 -24.43 -7.33
C ASP A 151 -0.27 -23.77 -8.60
N GLU A 152 0.73 -22.88 -8.48
CA GLU A 152 1.29 -22.16 -9.64
C GLU A 152 2.82 -22.11 -9.65
N ILE A 153 3.40 -22.60 -10.74
CA ILE A 153 4.83 -22.91 -10.90
C ILE A 153 5.72 -21.67 -11.17
N ASN A 154 5.18 -20.46 -11.39
CA ASN A 154 5.95 -19.38 -12.05
C ASN A 154 5.89 -17.96 -11.42
N ILE A 155 5.45 -17.78 -10.17
CA ILE A 155 5.52 -16.45 -9.52
C ILE A 155 6.45 -16.55 -8.30
N GLU A 156 7.73 -16.32 -8.55
CA GLU A 156 8.74 -16.21 -7.50
C GLU A 156 8.66 -14.83 -6.82
N GLN A 157 8.93 -14.81 -5.52
CA GLN A 157 9.09 -13.58 -4.76
C GLN A 157 10.26 -12.77 -5.32
N VAL A 158 10.10 -11.45 -5.32
CA VAL A 158 11.16 -10.54 -5.76
C VAL A 158 11.75 -9.78 -4.58
N GLY A 159 13.06 -9.56 -4.62
CA GLY A 159 13.81 -8.89 -3.55
C GLY A 159 14.44 -9.87 -2.55
N LYS A 160 14.88 -9.35 -1.41
CA LYS A 160 15.61 -10.12 -0.40
C LYS A 160 14.68 -10.50 0.75
N ALA A 161 14.64 -11.78 1.10
CA ALA A 161 14.01 -12.23 2.34
C ALA A 161 14.71 -11.57 3.54
N LEU A 162 13.92 -11.04 4.48
CA LEU A 162 14.45 -10.40 5.69
C LEU A 162 14.68 -11.36 6.86
N GLY A 163 14.24 -12.62 6.76
CA GLY A 163 14.50 -13.65 7.75
C GLY A 163 15.97 -14.06 7.81
N CYS A 164 16.45 -14.38 9.02
CA CYS A 164 17.74 -15.06 9.20
C CYS A 164 17.69 -16.47 8.60
N LYS A 165 18.75 -16.86 7.88
CA LYS A 165 18.96 -18.25 7.44
C LYS A 165 19.54 -19.09 8.56
#